data_AF-A0A3D2MHF5-F1
#
_entry.id   AF-A0A3D2MHF5-F1
#
_cell.length_a   1.000
_cell.length_b   1.000
_cell.length_c   1.000
_cell.angle_alpha   90.00
_cell.angle_beta   90.00
_cell.angle_gamma   90.00
#
_symmetry.space_group_name_H-M   'P 1'
#
loop_
_entity.id
_entity.type
_entity.pdbx_description
1 polymer ?
#
loop_
_entity_poly.entity_id
_entity_poly.type
_entity_poly.pdbx_seq_one_letter_code
_entity_poly.pdbx_strand_id
1 'polypeptide(L)' 'QPPLQMNDDEKIRSAAAVAVHQQYGYTLPPDQESVVIDQVVITLNTDPTLRKRIIASMDEILNREFE' A
#
# COMPACT_ATOMS: atom_id res chain seq x y z
N GLN A 1 6.69 15.04 15.44
CA GLN A 1 7.39 14.05 14.59
C GLN A 1 7.49 14.66 13.20
N PRO A 2 8.59 14.50 12.45
CA PRO A 2 8.60 14.91 11.04
C PRO A 2 7.58 14.08 10.24
N PRO A 3 7.10 14.59 9.09
CA PRO A 3 6.24 13.86 8.18
C PRO A 3 6.75 12.44 7.94
N LEU A 4 5.90 11.44 8.07
CA LEU A 4 6.23 10.09 7.60
C LEU A 4 6.41 10.20 6.08
N GLN A 5 7.65 10.26 5.62
CA GLN A 5 7.94 10.29 4.20
C GLN A 5 7.98 8.86 3.68
N MET A 6 7.01 8.53 2.84
CA MET A 6 6.99 7.28 2.09
C MET A 6 7.29 7.57 0.62
N ASN A 7 8.18 6.79 0.02
CA ASN A 7 8.35 6.80 -1.42
C ASN A 7 7.18 6.06 -2.12
N ASP A 8 7.08 6.20 -3.43
CA ASP A 8 5.96 5.64 -4.20
C ASP A 8 5.84 4.11 -4.10
N ASP A 9 6.96 3.40 -3.96
CA ASP A 9 6.93 1.95 -3.85
C ASP A 9 6.51 1.49 -2.46
N GLU A 10 6.91 2.22 -1.42
CA GLU A 10 6.40 2.02 -0.05
C GLU A 10 4.89 2.28 0.01
N LYS A 11 4.40 3.34 -0.65
CA LYS A 11 2.97 3.62 -0.75
C LYS A 11 2.21 2.46 -1.39
N ILE A 12 2.71 1.95 -2.52
CA ILE A 12 2.08 0.82 -3.21
C ILE A 12 2.12 -0.45 -2.35
N ARG A 13 3.23 -0.73 -1.67
CA ARG A 13 3.35 -1.89 -0.77
C ARG A 13 2.40 -1.79 0.42
N SER A 14 2.25 -0.61 1.02
CA SER A 14 1.29 -0.38 2.10
C SER A 14 -0.17 -0.52 1.63
N ALA A 15 -0.52 0.01 0.46
CA ALA A 15 -1.84 -0.19 -0.12
C ALA A 15 -2.14 -1.67 -0.39
N ALA A 16 -1.16 -2.42 -0.90
CA ALA A 16 -1.28 -3.86 -1.09
C ALA A 16 -1.48 -4.60 0.23
N ALA A 17 -0.69 -4.28 1.26
CA ALA A 17 -0.84 -4.86 2.60
C ALA A 17 -2.24 -4.62 3.18
N VAL A 18 -2.73 -3.38 3.10
CA VAL A 18 -4.09 -3.03 3.56
C VAL A 18 -5.15 -3.83 2.79
N ALA A 19 -5.02 -3.97 1.47
CA ALA A 19 -5.98 -4.74 0.68
C ALA A 19 -5.97 -6.23 1.07
N VAL A 20 -4.79 -6.82 1.31
CA VAL A 20 -4.66 -8.21 1.77
C VAL A 20 -5.29 -8.38 3.16
N HIS A 21 -5.02 -7.46 4.09
CA HIS A 21 -5.63 -7.49 5.43
C HIS A 21 -7.14 -7.28 5.40
N GLN A 22 -7.66 -6.43 4.51
CA GLN A 22 -9.10 -6.26 4.35
C GLN A 22 -9.78 -7.53 3.84
N GLN A 23 -9.13 -8.24 2.91
CA GLN A 23 -9.69 -9.44 2.31
C GLN A 23 -9.60 -10.68 3.23
N TYR A 24 -8.48 -10.85 3.93
CA TYR A 24 -8.18 -12.07 4.67
C TYR A 24 -8.07 -11.86 6.19
N GLY A 25 -8.15 -10.63 6.68
CA GLY A 25 -7.75 -10.30 8.05
C GLY A 25 -6.28 -10.60 8.30
N TYR A 26 -5.94 -10.88 9.56
CA TYR A 26 -4.62 -11.34 10.00
C TYR A 26 -4.55 -12.87 10.13
N THR A 27 -5.26 -13.59 9.24
CA THR A 27 -5.40 -15.05 9.34
C THR A 27 -4.37 -15.82 8.51
N LEU A 28 -3.72 -15.16 7.56
CA LEU A 28 -2.69 -15.78 6.73
C LEU A 28 -1.42 -16.03 7.55
N PRO A 29 -0.73 -17.17 7.34
CA PRO A 29 0.64 -17.34 7.81
C PRO A 29 1.55 -16.24 7.24
N PRO A 30 2.53 -15.72 8.00
CA PRO A 30 3.36 -14.59 7.56
C PRO A 30 4.02 -14.77 6.18
N ASP A 31 4.53 -15.97 5.90
CA ASP A 31 5.17 -16.27 4.61
C ASP A 31 4.16 -16.20 3.46
N GLN A 32 2.93 -16.68 3.68
CA GLN A 32 1.87 -16.63 2.68
C GLN A 32 1.36 -15.20 2.50
N GLU A 33 1.21 -14.46 3.58
CA GLU A 33 0.81 -13.06 3.56
C GLU A 33 1.76 -12.23 2.70
N SER A 34 3.08 -12.38 2.89
CA SER A 34 4.08 -11.66 2.09
C SER A 34 3.95 -11.98 0.60
N VAL A 35 3.76 -13.25 0.24
CA VAL A 35 3.59 -13.67 -1.17
C VAL A 35 2.36 -13.04 -1.80
N VAL A 36 1.23 -13.00 -1.07
CA VAL A 36 0.00 -12.39 -1.56
C VAL A 36 0.17 -10.87 -1.70
N ILE A 37 0.82 -10.22 -0.74
CA ILE A 37 1.13 -8.78 -0.82
C ILE A 37 1.98 -8.51 -2.05
N ASP A 38 3.04 -9.28 -2.29
CA ASP A 38 3.92 -9.08 -3.45
C ASP A 38 3.14 -9.27 -4.77
N GLN A 39 2.22 -10.24 -4.83
CA GLN A 39 1.36 -10.43 -6.00
C GLN A 39 0.42 -9.24 -6.24
N VAL A 40 -0.16 -8.67 -5.18
CA VAL A 40 -1.00 -7.47 -5.27
C VAL A 40 -0.17 -6.26 -5.70
N VAL A 41 1.06 -6.10 -5.17
CA VAL A 41 1.99 -5.03 -5.61
C VAL A 41 2.23 -5.10 -7.11
N ILE A 42 2.48 -6.29 -7.66
CA ILE A 42 2.64 -6.48 -9.11
C ILE A 42 1.38 -6.01 -9.85
N THR A 43 0.20 -6.45 -9.41
CA THR A 43 -1.07 -6.04 -10.03
C THR A 43 -1.28 -4.53 -10.00
N LEU A 44 -1.04 -3.88 -8.85
CA LEU A 44 -1.17 -2.43 -8.72
C LEU A 44 -0.19 -1.67 -9.62
N ASN A 45 1.02 -2.19 -9.80
CA ASN A 45 2.04 -1.59 -10.64
C ASN A 45 1.77 -1.75 -12.15
N THR A 46 1.05 -2.79 -12.54
CA THR A 46 0.69 -3.00 -13.96
C THR A 46 -0.38 -2.04 -14.47
N ASP A 47 -1.18 -1.43 -13.58
CA ASP A 47 -2.15 -0.39 -13.94
C ASP A 47 -1.61 1.01 -13.56
N PRO A 48 -1.11 1.79 -14.54
CA PRO A 48 -0.52 3.10 -14.26
C PRO A 48 -1.54 4.13 -13.76
N THR A 49 -2.83 3.97 -14.07
CA THR A 49 -3.87 4.89 -13.61
C THR A 49 -4.18 4.63 -12.14
N LEU A 50 -4.36 3.36 -11.79
CA LEU A 50 -4.59 2.95 -10.41
C LEU A 50 -3.38 3.27 -9.53
N ARG A 51 -2.14 2.98 -9.99
CA ARG A 51 -0.90 3.33 -9.27
C ARG A 51 -0.86 4.82 -8.92
N LYS A 52 -1.10 5.71 -9.89
CA LYS A 52 -1.10 7.16 -9.67
C LYS A 52 -2.15 7.59 -8.64
N ARG A 53 -3.35 7.01 -8.70
CA ARG A 53 -4.44 7.32 -7.76
C ARG A 53 -4.08 6.91 -6.34
N ILE A 54 -3.48 5.75 -6.15
CA ILE A 54 -3.04 5.27 -4.83
C ILE A 54 -1.98 6.21 -4.26
N ILE A 55 -0.95 6.54 -5.04
CA ILE A 55 0.12 7.43 -4.62
C ILE A 55 -0.45 8.79 -4.19
N ALA A 56 -1.29 9.41 -5.02
CA ALA A 56 -1.90 10.70 -4.70
C ALA A 56 -2.77 10.64 -3.44
N SER A 57 -3.56 9.57 -3.26
CA SER A 57 -4.39 9.42 -2.07
C SER A 57 -3.54 9.27 -0.81
N MET A 58 -2.43 8.54 -0.89
CA MET A 58 -1.50 8.39 0.24
C MET A 58 -0.74 9.67 0.53
N ASP A 59 -0.33 10.43 -0.48
CA ASP A 59 0.25 11.76 -0.29
C ASP A 59 -0.71 12.70 0.44
N GLU A 60 -2.00 12.70 0.07
CA GLU A 60 -3.00 13.49 0.78
C GLU A 60 -3.17 13.06 2.24
N ILE A 61 -3.19 11.75 2.53
CA ILE A 61 -3.29 11.23 3.91
C ILE A 61 -2.05 11.65 4.72
N LEU A 62 -0.87 11.39 4.17
CA LEU A 62 0.40 11.71 4.82
C LEU A 62 0.56 13.21 5.05
N ASN A 63 0.04 14.07 4.18
CA ASN A 63 0.09 15.51 4.41
C ASN A 63 -0.90 15.98 5.48
N ARG A 64 -2.11 15.38 5.55
CA ARG A 64 -3.13 15.73 6.56
C ARG A 64 -2.72 15.35 7.99
N GLU A 65 -1.93 14.29 8.16
CA GLU A 65 -1.47 13.89 9.50
C GLU A 65 -0.46 14.87 10.12
N PHE A 66 0.05 15.84 9.36
CA PHE A 66 0.99 16.86 9.84
C PHE A 66 0.45 18.31 9.75
N GLU A 67 -0.84 18.50 9.44
CA GLU A 67 -1.57 19.76 9.59
C GLU A 67 -2.20 19.88 11.00
#